data_AF-A0A9C9N059-F1
#
_entry.id   AF-A0A9C9N059-F1
#
_cell.length_a   1.000
_cell.length_b   1.000
_cell.length_c   1.000
_cell.angle_alpha   90.00
_cell.angle_beta   90.00
_cell.angle_gamma   90.00
#
_symmetry.space_group_name_H-M   'P 1'
#
loop_
_entity.id
_entity.type
_entity.pdbx_description
1 polymer ?
#
loop_
_entity_poly.entity_id
_entity_poly.type
_entity_poly.pdbx_seq_one_letter_code
_entity_poly.pdbx_strand_id
1 'polypeptide(L)' 'MDRRSMILEDLVYLYGEERAQTAYEQLWTLVDAFRQAHPDMGKANNRPRMDQRDAILIAYGDMVNREDV' A
#
# COMPACT_ATOMS: atom_id res chain seq x y z
N MET A 1 6.72 5.41 -18.04
CA MET A 1 7.69 5.75 -16.99
C MET A 1 7.72 4.63 -15.95
N ASP A 2 8.87 4.36 -15.35
CA ASP A 2 9.00 3.39 -14.27
C ASP A 2 8.33 3.95 -12.99
N ARG A 3 7.66 3.09 -12.21
CA ARG A 3 6.95 3.51 -10.97
C ARG A 3 7.90 4.14 -9.96
N ARG A 4 9.15 3.70 -9.95
CA ARG A 4 10.20 4.26 -9.08
C ARG A 4 10.50 5.71 -9.43
N SER A 5 10.59 6.03 -10.72
CA SER A 5 10.81 7.38 -11.20
C SER A 5 9.67 8.31 -10.82
N MET A 6 8.42 7.85 -10.94
CA MET A 6 7.23 8.62 -10.55
C MET A 6 7.21 8.92 -9.04
N ILE A 7 7.52 7.93 -8.21
CA ILE A 7 7.58 8.13 -6.75
C ILE A 7 8.66 9.16 -6.39
N LEU A 8 9.83 9.11 -7.03
CA LEU A 8 10.88 10.10 -6.78
C LEU A 8 10.44 11.51 -7.20
N GLU A 9 9.79 11.64 -8.36
CA GLU A 9 9.24 12.91 -8.83
C GLU A 9 8.21 13.49 -7.85
N ASP A 10 7.29 12.67 -7.36
CA ASP A 10 6.31 13.06 -6.33
C ASP A 10 7.00 13.51 -5.04
N LEU A 11 8.05 12.81 -4.63
CA LEU A 11 8.83 13.18 -3.44
C LEU A 11 9.59 14.50 -3.64
N VAL A 12 10.16 14.74 -4.83
CA VAL A 12 10.81 16.01 -5.18
C VAL A 12 9.79 17.14 -5.14
N TYR A 13 8.59 16.92 -5.68
CA TYR A 13 7.51 17.89 -5.63
C TYR A 13 7.10 18.23 -4.19
N LEU A 14 6.99 17.24 -3.30
CA LEU A 14 6.52 17.43 -1.94
C LEU A 14 7.58 18.00 -0.98
N TYR A 15 8.82 17.56 -1.12
CA TYR A 15 9.87 17.78 -0.11
C TYR A 15 11.07 18.60 -0.62
N GLY A 16 11.13 18.87 -1.93
CA GLY A 16 12.30 19.44 -2.58
C GLY A 16 13.41 18.41 -2.81
N GLU A 17 14.36 18.74 -3.70
CA GLU A 17 15.37 17.79 -4.19
C GLU A 17 16.21 17.13 -3.08
N GLU A 18 16.68 17.91 -2.10
CA GLU A 18 17.57 17.43 -1.03
C GLU A 18 16.88 16.40 -0.12
N ARG A 19 15.64 16.68 0.28
CA ARG A 19 14.88 15.81 1.19
C ARG A 19 14.22 14.65 0.48
N ALA A 20 13.87 14.81 -0.79
CA ALA A 20 13.25 13.77 -1.60
C ALA A 20 14.15 12.56 -1.75
N GLN A 21 15.45 12.77 -2.01
CA GLN A 21 16.39 11.67 -2.14
C GLN A 21 16.52 10.86 -0.84
N THR A 22 16.65 11.56 0.29
CA THR A 22 16.71 10.93 1.62
C THR A 22 15.43 10.13 1.92
N ALA A 23 14.26 10.73 1.66
CA ALA A 23 12.97 10.07 1.86
C ALA A 23 12.79 8.85 0.93
N TYR A 24 13.25 8.94 -0.31
CA TYR A 24 13.19 7.87 -1.30
C TYR A 24 14.02 6.66 -0.87
N GLU A 25 15.24 6.88 -0.36
CA GLU A 25 16.10 5.82 0.16
C GLU A 25 15.52 5.14 1.41
N GLN A 26 14.97 5.93 2.34
CA GLN A 26 14.29 5.42 3.52
C GLN A 26 13.05 4.59 3.17
N LEU A 27 12.25 5.06 2.21
CA LEU A 27 11.08 4.36 1.71
C LEU A 27 11.45 2.96 1.20
N TRP A 28 12.48 2.85 0.36
CA TRP A 28 12.87 1.54 -0.16
C TRP A 28 13.48 0.64 0.90
N THR A 29 14.23 1.19 1.85
CA THR A 29 14.72 0.43 3.01
C THR A 29 13.56 -0.21 3.78
N LEU A 30 12.48 0.54 4.02
CA LEU A 30 11.29 0.03 4.70
C LEU A 30 10.56 -1.03 3.88
N VAL A 31 10.41 -0.80 2.57
CA VAL A 31 9.74 -1.76 1.67
C VAL A 31 10.52 -3.07 1.60
N ASP A 32 11.84 -3.02 1.51
CA ASP A 32 12.67 -4.22 1.44
C ASP A 32 12.70 -4.96 2.78
N ALA A 33 12.78 -4.25 3.91
CA ALA A 33 12.63 -4.85 5.23
C ALA A 33 11.26 -5.55 5.38
N PHE A 34 10.17 -4.92 4.92
CA PHE A 34 8.84 -5.52 4.93
C PHE A 34 8.76 -6.79 4.08
N ARG A 35 9.34 -6.76 2.87
CA ARG A 35 9.39 -7.94 1.99
C ARG A 35 10.14 -9.11 2.60
N GLN A 36 11.25 -8.82 3.29
CA GLN A 36 12.03 -9.83 4.00
C GLN A 36 11.26 -10.42 5.18
N ALA A 37 10.51 -9.59 5.92
CA ALA A 37 9.71 -10.03 7.06
C ALA A 37 8.45 -10.82 6.66
N HIS A 38 7.89 -10.54 5.48
CA HIS A 38 6.64 -11.14 5.01
C HIS A 38 6.77 -11.76 3.60
N PRO A 39 7.59 -12.81 3.42
CA PRO A 39 7.83 -13.41 2.11
C PRO A 39 6.55 -13.96 1.46
N ASP A 40 5.57 -14.38 2.28
CA ASP A 40 4.28 -14.88 1.79
C ASP A 40 3.35 -13.81 1.21
N MET A 41 3.53 -12.54 1.59
CA MET A 41 2.74 -11.42 1.04
C MET A 41 3.21 -10.97 -0.34
N GLY A 42 4.40 -11.41 -0.78
CA GLY A 42 4.89 -11.17 -2.14
C GLY A 42 4.17 -12.01 -3.20
N LYS A 43 3.36 -13.00 -2.79
CA LYS A 43 2.51 -13.76 -3.69
C LYS A 43 1.41 -12.84 -4.21
N ALA A 44 1.50 -12.46 -5.48
CA ALA A 44 0.52 -11.59 -6.12
C ALA A 44 -0.89 -12.14 -5.86
N ASN A 45 -1.72 -11.36 -5.19
CA ASN A 45 -3.12 -11.67 -5.06
C ASN A 45 -3.74 -11.44 -6.45
N ASN A 46 -3.87 -12.50 -7.24
CA ASN A 46 -4.49 -12.48 -8.58
C ASN A 46 -5.99 -12.16 -8.55
N ARG A 47 -6.52 -11.69 -7.41
CA ARG A 47 -7.88 -11.19 -7.34
C ARG A 47 -7.99 -9.96 -8.23
N PRO A 48 -8.98 -9.92 -9.14
CA PRO A 48 -9.22 -8.74 -9.95
C PRO A 48 -9.43 -7.53 -9.04
N ARG A 49 -9.03 -6.35 -9.51
CA ARG A 49 -9.43 -5.10 -8.87
C ARG A 49 -10.96 -5.06 -8.85
N MET A 50 -11.50 -4.61 -7.74
CA MET A 50 -12.93 -4.45 -7.54
C MET A 50 -13.55 -3.66 -8.71
N ASP A 51 -14.69 -4.13 -9.21
CA ASP A 51 -15.43 -3.51 -10.30
C ASP A 51 -16.88 -3.20 -9.91
N GLN A 52 -17.68 -2.78 -10.89
CA GLN A 52 -19.06 -2.34 -10.69
C GLN A 52 -20.02 -3.48 -10.31
N ARG A 53 -19.58 -4.73 -10.42
CA ARG A 53 -20.34 -5.94 -10.08
C ARG A 53 -20.15 -6.33 -8.61
N ASP A 54 -19.17 -5.75 -7.94
CA ASP A 54 -18.88 -6.00 -6.53
C ASP A 54 -19.73 -5.10 -5.62
N ALA A 55 -20.25 -5.68 -4.53
CA ALA A 55 -20.91 -4.93 -3.46
C ALA A 55 -19.98 -4.84 -2.24
N ILE A 56 -19.79 -3.63 -1.71
CA ILE A 56 -19.03 -3.40 -0.49
C ILE A 56 -19.99 -3.16 0.67
N LEU A 57 -19.87 -3.97 1.73
CA LEU A 57 -20.46 -3.67 3.02
C LEU A 57 -19.38 -3.07 3.92
N ILE A 58 -19.59 -1.83 4.36
CA ILE A 58 -18.79 -1.18 5.40
C ILE A 58 -19.59 -1.28 6.69
N ALA A 59 -19.12 -2.10 7.63
CA ALA A 59 -19.77 -2.28 8.92
C ALA A 59 -18.77 -2.02 10.06
N TYR A 60 -19.27 -1.53 11.19
CA TYR A 60 -18.49 -1.46 12.41
C TYR A 60 -18.37 -2.85 13.02
N GLY A 61 -17.20 -3.18 13.60
CA GLY A 61 -16.91 -4.52 14.10
C GLY A 61 -17.85 -4.99 15.21
N ASP A 62 -18.43 -4.06 15.97
CA ASP A 62 -19.46 -4.30 16.97
C ASP A 62 -20.85 -4.62 16.38
N MET A 63 -21.15 -4.18 15.17
CA MET A 63 -22.40 -4.50 14.46
C MET A 63 -22.40 -5.91 13.86
N VAL A 64 -21.22 -6.47 13.56
CA VAL A 64 -21.08 -7.82 12.95
C VAL A 64 -21.15 -8.93 14.00
N ASN A 65 -20.78 -8.63 15.25
CA ASN A 65 -20.77 -9.59 16.37
C ASN A 65 -22.10 -9.69 17.12
N ARG A 66 -23.23 -9.42 16.47
CA ARG A 66 -24.52 -9.83 17.04
C ARG A 66 -24.63 -11.34 16.93
N GLU A 67 -24.19 -12.05 17.96
CA GLU A 67 -24.69 -13.41 18.21
C GLU A 67 -26.21 -13.28 18.32
N ASP A 68 -26.91 -13.92 17.39
CA ASP A 68 -28.37 -13.94 17.36
C ASP A 68 -28.90 -14.47 18.71
N VAL A 69 -29.61 -13.62 19.45
CA VAL A 69 -30.40 -14.01 20.64
C VAL A 69 -31.69 -14.69 20.18
#